data_AF-A0A0R3MQE5-F1
#
_entry.id   AF-A0A0R3MQE5-F1
#
_cell.length_a   1.000
_cell.length_b   1.000
_cell.length_c   1.000
_cell.angle_alpha   90.00
_cell.angle_beta   90.00
_cell.angle_gamma   90.00
#
_symmetry.space_group_name_H-M   'P 1'
#
loop_
_entity.id
_entity.type
_entity.pdbx_description
1 polymer ?
#
loop_
_entity_poly.entity_id
_entity_poly.type
_entity_poly.pdbx_seq_one_letter_code
_entity_poly.pdbx_strand_id
1 'polypeptide(L)'
;MNNYRVSFYKDLCNSDGHSFKCLQRQIDVQSDEPSQALMLAERLVDNERLNADCVEVILLSGHPELEHPAVYSPVRSKHAWNRVA
;
A
#
# COMPACT_ATOMS: atom_id res chain seq x y z
N MET A 1 10.27 -21.57 -2.83
CA MET A 1 9.06 -21.06 -2.18
C MET A 1 9.42 -20.03 -1.12
N ASN A 2 9.12 -18.78 -1.48
CA ASN A 2 9.31 -17.60 -0.67
C ASN A 2 8.03 -17.30 0.11
N ASN A 3 8.17 -16.69 1.28
CA ASN A 3 7.02 -16.17 2.02
C ASN A 3 6.81 -14.72 1.58
N TYR A 4 5.61 -14.38 1.14
CA TYR A 4 5.23 -13.02 0.79
C TYR A 4 4.10 -12.56 1.70
N ARG A 5 4.12 -11.27 2.01
CA ARG A 5 3.02 -10.57 2.65
C ARG A 5 2.34 -9.71 1.61
N VAL A 6 1.05 -9.94 1.39
CA VAL A 6 0.21 -9.14 0.52
C VAL A 6 -0.72 -8.30 1.40
N SER A 7 -0.55 -6.99 1.32
CA SER A 7 -1.34 -6.00 2.06
C SER A 7 -2.23 -5.24 1.10
N PHE A 8 -3.52 -5.18 1.40
CA PHE A 8 -4.53 -4.48 0.63
C PHE A 8 -4.96 -3.24 1.40
N TYR A 9 -4.90 -2.08 0.76
CA TYR A 9 -5.20 -0.78 1.36
C TYR A 9 -6.31 -0.06 0.62
N LYS A 10 -7.02 0.78 1.35
CA LYS A 10 -7.93 1.77 0.81
C LYS A 10 -7.36 3.16 1.02
N ASP A 11 -7.41 3.99 0.00
CA ASP A 11 -7.07 5.39 0.18
C ASP A 11 -8.27 6.14 0.73
N LEU A 12 -8.08 6.77 1.88
CA LEU A 12 -9.11 7.55 2.57
C LEU A 12 -8.63 8.99 2.75
N CYS A 13 -9.57 9.92 2.81
CA CYS A 13 -9.30 11.30 3.20
C CYS A 13 -9.86 11.55 4.59
N ASN A 14 -9.10 12.19 5.46
CA ASN A 14 -9.62 12.68 6.72
C ASN A 14 -10.46 13.96 6.51
N SER A 15 -11.09 14.45 7.58
CA SER A 15 -11.91 15.66 7.55
C SER A 15 -11.13 16.94 7.19
N ASP A 16 -9.81 16.91 7.33
CA ASP A 16 -8.90 18.01 7.00
C ASP A 16 -8.45 17.97 5.52
N GLY A 17 -8.89 16.95 4.77
CA GLY A 17 -8.56 16.77 3.35
C GLY A 17 -7.23 16.05 3.10
N HIS A 18 -6.57 15.53 4.15
CA HIS A 18 -5.35 14.75 4.01
C HIS A 18 -5.66 13.29 3.66
N SER A 19 -5.04 12.82 2.58
CA SER A 19 -5.11 11.42 2.15
C SER A 19 -4.18 10.53 2.99
N PHE A 20 -4.69 9.36 3.38
CA PHE A 20 -3.94 8.33 4.09
C PHE A 20 -4.39 6.93 3.63
N LYS A 21 -3.48 5.97 3.71
CA LYS A 21 -3.76 4.56 3.43
C LYS A 21 -4.33 3.90 4.67
N CYS A 22 -5.44 3.18 4.52
CA CYS A 22 -6.04 2.35 5.56
C CYS A 22 -5.93 0.87 5.17
N LEU A 23 -5.24 0.08 5.99
CA LEU A 23 -5.10 -1.37 5.77
C LEU A 23 -6.47 -2.06 5.86
N GLN A 24 -6.91 -2.65 4.76
CA GLN A 24 -8.17 -3.40 4.69
C GLN A 24 -7.96 -4.88 5.02
N ARG A 25 -6.89 -5.45 4.49
CA ARG A 25 -6.60 -6.88 4.64
C ARG A 25 -5.12 -7.15 4.46
N GLN A 26 -4.63 -8.19 5.13
CA GLN A 26 -3.26 -8.66 4.99
C GLN A 26 -3.26 -10.18 5.01
N ILE A 27 -2.53 -10.79 4.08
CA ILE A 27 -2.40 -12.25 3.98
C ILE A 27 -0.95 -12.58 3.69
N ASP A 28 -0.41 -13.55 4.43
CA ASP A 28 0.90 -14.12 4.15
C ASP A 28 0.69 -15.39 3.29
N VAL A 29 1.37 -15.45 2.15
CA VAL A 29 1.27 -16.55 1.17
C VAL A 29 2.65 -17.06 0.82
N GLN A 30 2.71 -18.32 0.38
CA GLN A 30 3.93 -18.90 -0.17
C GLN A 30 3.83 -18.95 -1.70
N SER A 31 4.83 -18.44 -2.39
CA SER A 31 4.94 -18.51 -3.85
C SER A 31 6.41 -18.44 -4.26
N ASP A 32 6.72 -18.72 -5.52
CA ASP A 32 8.08 -18.50 -6.02
C ASP A 32 8.26 -17.05 -6.49
N GLU A 33 7.20 -16.44 -7.04
CA GLU A 33 7.23 -15.06 -7.58
C GLU A 33 6.21 -14.12 -6.90
N PRO A 34 6.47 -12.80 -6.84
CA PRO A 34 5.55 -11.81 -6.26
C PRO A 34 4.19 -11.72 -6.97
N SER A 35 4.18 -11.83 -8.30
CA SER A 35 2.94 -11.81 -9.10
C SER A 35 2.05 -13.01 -8.79
N GLN A 36 2.65 -14.17 -8.56
CA GLN A 36 1.94 -15.36 -8.11
C GLN A 36 1.42 -15.20 -6.68
N ALA A 37 2.20 -14.59 -5.77
CA ALA A 37 1.73 -14.26 -4.43
C ALA A 37 0.49 -13.38 -4.46
N LEU A 38 0.48 -12.35 -5.32
CA LEU A 38 -0.67 -11.49 -5.50
C LEU A 38 -1.92 -12.29 -5.92
N MET A 39 -1.84 -13.07 -7.01
CA MET A 39 -2.98 -13.86 -7.48
C MET A 39 -3.48 -14.87 -6.43
N LEU A 40 -2.57 -15.47 -5.65
CA LEU A 40 -2.93 -16.37 -4.57
C LEU A 40 -3.66 -15.63 -3.45
N ALA A 41 -3.14 -14.48 -3.02
CA ALA A 41 -3.79 -13.63 -2.03
C ALA A 41 -5.16 -13.19 -2.53
N GLU A 42 -5.26 -12.71 -3.78
CA GLU A 42 -6.49 -12.30 -4.46
C GLU A 42 -7.56 -13.39 -4.56
N ARG A 43 -7.17 -14.66 -4.53
CA ARG A 43 -8.10 -15.80 -4.50
C ARG A 43 -8.52 -16.17 -3.07
N LEU A 44 -7.67 -15.90 -2.09
CA LEU A 44 -7.93 -16.15 -0.67
C LEU A 44 -8.80 -15.04 -0.05
N VAL A 45 -8.66 -13.81 -0.54
CA VAL A 45 -9.68 -12.77 -0.34
C VAL A 45 -10.77 -12.93 -1.37
N ASP A 46 -12.02 -12.89 -0.92
CA ASP A 46 -13.14 -12.63 -1.82
C ASP A 46 -12.99 -11.19 -2.35
N ASN A 47 -12.32 -11.07 -3.51
CA ASN A 47 -11.91 -9.80 -4.09
C ASN A 47 -13.10 -8.87 -4.37
N GLU A 48 -14.26 -9.43 -4.72
CA GLU A 48 -15.49 -8.68 -4.97
C GLU A 48 -15.98 -7.92 -3.74
N ARG A 49 -15.60 -8.39 -2.54
CA ARG A 49 -15.96 -7.76 -1.26
C ARG A 49 -14.83 -6.92 -0.66
N LEU A 50 -13.65 -6.96 -1.26
CA LEU A 50 -12.50 -6.23 -0.79
C LEU A 50 -12.55 -4.79 -1.32
N ASN A 51 -12.75 -3.83 -0.41
CA ASN A 51 -12.79 -2.42 -0.76
C ASN A 51 -11.38 -1.82 -0.67
N ALA A 52 -10.47 -2.28 -1.54
CA ALA A 52 -9.09 -1.82 -1.58
C ALA A 52 -8.77 -1.22 -2.96
N ASP A 53 -8.06 -0.09 -2.95
CA ASP A 53 -7.64 0.64 -4.16
C ASP A 53 -6.14 0.47 -4.41
N CYS A 54 -5.40 -0.04 -3.41
CA CYS A 54 -3.95 -0.21 -3.43
C CYS A 54 -3.56 -1.60 -2.90
N VAL A 55 -2.50 -2.19 -3.48
CA VAL A 55 -1.91 -3.45 -3.00
C VAL A 55 -0.39 -3.35 -2.91
N GLU A 56 0.18 -3.94 -1.86
CA GLU A 56 1.62 -4.03 -1.64
C GLU A 56 2.01 -5.49 -1.41
N VAL A 57 3.03 -5.96 -2.13
CA VAL A 57 3.57 -7.33 -2.00
C VAL A 57 5.00 -7.24 -1.50
N ILE A 58 5.26 -7.80 -0.32
CA ILE A 58 6.56 -7.73 0.36
C ILE A 58 7.11 -9.15 0.53
N LEU A 59 8.34 -9.38 0.11
CA LEU A 59 9.07 -10.61 0.38
C LEU A 59 9.48 -10.66 1.86
N LEU A 60 9.00 -11.66 2.60
CA LEU A 60 9.33 -11.91 4.00
C LEU A 60 10.62 -12.75 4.18
N SER A 61 11.52 -12.75 3.19
CA SER A 61 12.85 -13.36 3.34
C SER A 61 13.48 -12.80 4.62
N GLY A 62 13.95 -13.67 5.51
CA GLY A 62 14.52 -13.26 6.79
C GLY A 62 15.57 -12.16 6.58
N HIS A 63 15.17 -10.92 6.87
CA HIS A 63 15.94 -9.68 6.76
C HIS A 63 16.79 -9.49 5.48
N PRO A 64 16.28 -8.75 4.48
CA PRO A 64 17.04 -7.65 3.93
C PRO A 64 16.70 -6.42 4.80
N GLU A 65 17.65 -6.03 5.64
CA GLU A 65 17.72 -4.69 6.22
C GLU A 65 17.72 -3.67 5.06
N LEU A 66 16.54 -3.21 4.62
CA LEU A 66 16.43 -2.18 3.61
C LEU A 66 15.28 -1.25 3.97
N GLU A 67 15.71 -0.12 4.52
CA GLU A 67 15.25 1.22 4.20
C GLU A 67 13.76 1.35 3.91
N HIS A 68 13.04 1.92 4.87
CA HIS A 68 11.83 2.66 4.57
C HIS A 68 12.12 3.65 3.43
N PRO A 69 11.55 3.51 2.22
CA PRO A 69 11.29 4.68 1.42
C PRO A 69 10.03 5.29 2.03
N ALA A 70 10.19 5.96 3.17
CA ALA A 70 9.29 7.04 3.54
C ALA A 70 9.55 8.19 2.56
N VAL A 71 9.35 7.95 1.26
CA VAL A 71 9.27 9.01 0.26
C VAL A 71 7.85 9.56 0.35
N TYR A 72 7.55 10.17 1.49
CA TYR A 72 6.67 11.33 1.50
C TYR A 72 7.50 12.49 0.95
N SER A 73 7.56 12.59 -0.38
CA SER A 73 7.70 13.89 -1.01
C SER A 73 6.29 14.40 -1.29
N PRO A 74 5.71 15.27 -0.45
CA PRO A 74 4.58 16.05 -0.91
C PRO A 74 5.12 16.92 -2.04
N VAL A 75 4.64 16.63 -3.25
CA VAL A 75 4.78 17.51 -4.40
C VAL A 75 4.49 18.93 -3.93
N ARG A 76 5.48 19.79 -4.14
CA ARG A 76 5.45 21.24 -4.00
C ARG A 76 4.27 21.80 -4.79
N SER A 77 3.10 21.84 -4.18
CA SER A 77 1.95 22.57 -4.71
C SER A 77 2.20 24.06 -4.54
N LYS A 78 2.70 24.68 -5.61
CA LYS A 78 2.72 26.13 -5.78
C LYS A 78 1.28 26.66 -5.74
N HIS A 79 0.85 27.23 -4.62
CA HIS A 79 -0.22 28.22 -4.65
C HIS A 79 0.32 29.52 -4.08
N ALA A 80 0.52 30.47 -5.00
CA ALA A 80 0.72 31.86 -4.71
C ALA A 80 -0.51 32.40 -3.97
N TRP A 81 -0.32 32.92 -2.77
CA TRP A 81 -1.25 33.90 -2.21
C TRP A 81 -0.54 35.24 -2.12
N ASN A 82 -0.84 36.09 -3.10
CA ASN A 82 -0.60 37.52 -3.02
C ASN A 82 -1.46 38.04 -1.86
N ARG A 83 -0.85 38.64 -0.84
CA ARG A 83 -1.59 39.45 0.13
C ARG A 83 -1.13 40.89 -0.03
N VAL A 84 -2.02 41.70 -0.59
CA VAL A 84 -1.99 43.15 -0.58
C VAL A 84 -2.76 43.58 0.66
N ALA A 85 -2.13 44.40 1.51
CA ALA A 85 -2.75 45.42 2.35
C ALA A 85 -1.65 46.36 2.82
#